data_AF-A0A9P3E1U5-F1
#
_entry.id   AF-A0A9P3E1U5-F1
#
_cell.length_a   1.000
_cell.length_b   1.000
_cell.length_c   1.000
_cell.angle_alpha   90.00
_cell.angle_beta   90.00
_cell.angle_gamma   90.00
#
_symmetry.space_group_name_H-M   'P 1'
#
loop_
_entity.id
_entity.type
_entity.pdbx_description
1 polymer ?
#
loop_
_entity_poly.entity_id
_entity_poly.type
_entity_poly.pdbx_seq_one_letter_code
_entity_poly.pdbx_strand_id
1 'polypeptide(L)'
;MVVKDTSPAAWTDEHTLHVLRGIISSTLASRPALYALPELKPVSNNRGDRINKKLQQLLRKLEDAVPGAAGMVAQEVGKLGKRGSASPKKVKAAGAGAGGVVREQVASPGAGRKRKRAEVKEEEADEDLEEEE
;
A
#
# COMPACT_ATOMS: atom_id res chain seq x y z
N MET A 1 48.73 21.10 -9.75
CA MET A 1 47.40 20.88 -10.38
C MET A 1 47.18 19.38 -10.41
N VAL A 2 46.30 18.86 -9.55
CA VAL A 2 45.98 17.42 -9.54
C VAL A 2 44.92 17.23 -10.62
N VAL A 3 45.32 16.64 -11.73
CA VAL A 3 44.40 16.20 -12.78
C VAL A 3 43.60 15.07 -12.15
N LYS A 4 42.34 15.35 -11.84
CA LYS A 4 41.43 14.34 -11.29
C LYS A 4 41.07 13.45 -12.47
N ASP A 5 41.70 12.29 -12.57
CA ASP A 5 41.38 11.29 -13.59
C ASP A 5 39.91 10.91 -13.47
N THR A 6 39.07 11.55 -14.29
CA THR A 6 37.68 11.17 -14.53
C THR A 6 37.65 9.96 -15.45
N SER A 7 38.24 8.85 -15.01
CA SER A 7 37.92 7.56 -15.61
C SER A 7 36.46 7.24 -15.29
N PRO A 8 35.64 6.81 -16.26
CA PRO A 8 34.27 6.39 -15.96
C PRO A 8 34.33 5.25 -14.95
N ALA A 9 33.68 5.43 -13.79
CA ALA A 9 33.59 4.39 -12.79
C ALA A 9 32.95 3.13 -13.40
N ALA A 10 33.49 1.96 -13.08
CA ALA A 10 32.90 0.70 -13.50
C ALA A 10 31.47 0.58 -12.95
N TRP A 11 30.58 -0.02 -13.72
CA TRP A 11 29.21 -0.26 -13.27
C TRP A 11 29.20 -1.29 -12.13
N THR A 12 28.55 -0.97 -11.02
CA THR A 12 28.43 -1.84 -9.85
C THR A 12 26.96 -2.21 -9.61
N ASP A 13 26.73 -3.24 -8.81
CA ASP A 13 25.38 -3.64 -8.40
C ASP A 13 24.65 -2.52 -7.65
N GLU A 14 25.38 -1.70 -6.88
CA GLU A 14 24.80 -0.51 -6.22
C GLU A 14 24.20 0.47 -7.23
N HIS A 15 24.85 0.68 -8.38
CA HIS A 15 24.30 1.52 -9.43
C HIS A 15 22.97 0.95 -9.96
N THR A 16 22.90 -0.37 -10.16
CA THR A 16 21.67 -1.07 -10.55
C THR A 16 20.56 -0.87 -9.51
N LEU A 17 20.88 -1.00 -8.22
CA LEU A 17 19.95 -0.77 -7.11
C LEU A 17 19.43 0.67 -7.07
N HIS A 18 20.30 1.66 -7.30
CA HIS A 18 19.91 3.07 -7.36
C HIS A 18 19.01 3.38 -8.57
N VAL A 19 19.33 2.82 -9.74
CA VAL A 19 18.50 2.94 -10.94
C VAL A 19 17.13 2.33 -10.70
N LEU A 20 17.08 1.11 -10.17
CA LEU A 20 15.82 0.43 -9.86
C LEU A 20 14.96 1.25 -8.89
N ARG A 21 15.57 1.77 -7.82
CA ARG A 21 14.88 2.66 -6.88
C ARG A 21 14.34 3.91 -7.55
N GLY A 22 15.10 4.52 -8.47
CA GLY A 22 14.68 5.67 -9.26
C GLY A 22 13.46 5.35 -10.15
N ILE A 23 13.48 4.19 -10.82
CA ILE A 23 12.38 3.70 -11.65
C ILE A 23 11.11 3.50 -10.82
N ILE A 24 11.22 2.79 -9.69
CA ILE A 24 10.10 2.53 -8.78
C ILE A 24 9.49 3.86 -8.29
N SER A 25 10.33 4.77 -7.78
CA SER A 25 9.87 6.05 -7.22
C SER A 25 9.17 6.91 -8.27
N SER A 26 9.76 7.02 -9.46
CA SER A 26 9.21 7.80 -10.57
C SER A 26 7.87 7.23 -11.05
N THR A 27 7.79 5.91 -11.19
CA THR A 27 6.57 5.20 -11.64
C THR A 27 5.42 5.36 -10.64
N LEU A 28 5.72 5.30 -9.35
CA LEU A 28 4.72 5.51 -8.30
C LEU A 28 4.27 6.97 -8.23
N ALA A 29 5.17 7.93 -8.44
CA ALA A 29 4.84 9.35 -8.50
C ALA A 29 3.97 9.70 -9.72
N SER A 30 4.22 9.07 -10.87
CA SER A 30 3.44 9.26 -12.10
C SER A 30 2.13 8.47 -12.14
N ARG A 31 1.77 7.75 -11.06
CA ARG A 31 0.55 6.93 -10.99
C ARG A 31 -0.74 7.66 -11.39
N PRO A 32 -0.98 8.93 -11.02
CA PRO A 32 -2.19 9.65 -11.46
C PRO A 32 -2.31 9.75 -12.99
N ALA A 33 -1.20 9.85 -13.71
CA ALA A 33 -1.20 9.90 -15.17
C ALA A 33 -1.72 8.58 -15.78
N LEU A 34 -1.46 7.44 -15.12
CA LEU A 34 -2.00 6.14 -15.55
C LEU A 34 -3.52 6.09 -15.46
N TYR A 35 -4.13 6.80 -14.50
CA TYR A 35 -5.59 6.85 -14.37
C TYR A 35 -6.27 7.69 -15.45
N ALA A 36 -5.53 8.59 -16.09
CA ALA A 36 -6.01 9.43 -17.18
C ALA A 36 -5.97 8.73 -18.55
N LEU A 37 -5.32 7.57 -18.65
CA LEU A 37 -5.22 6.83 -19.92
C LEU A 37 -6.61 6.29 -20.33
N PRO A 38 -7.11 6.60 -21.55
CA PRO A 38 -8.43 6.16 -22.01
C PRO A 38 -8.61 4.64 -21.95
N GLU A 39 -7.58 3.90 -22.32
CA GLU A 39 -7.56 2.43 -22.31
C GLU A 39 -7.72 1.83 -20.90
N LEU A 40 -7.34 2.59 -19.86
CA LEU A 40 -7.47 2.15 -18.47
C LEU A 40 -8.75 2.66 -17.80
N LYS A 41 -9.56 3.47 -18.50
CA LYS A 41 -10.84 3.99 -17.99
C LYS A 41 -11.80 2.88 -17.55
N PRO A 42 -11.97 1.74 -18.27
CA PRO A 42 -12.86 0.66 -17.83
C PRO A 42 -12.46 0.02 -16.50
N VAL A 43 -11.16 -0.01 -16.19
CA VAL A 43 -10.61 -0.62 -14.97
C VAL A 43 -10.39 0.42 -13.85
N SER A 44 -10.59 1.70 -14.12
CA SER A 44 -10.47 2.81 -13.18
C SER A 44 -11.67 2.93 -12.23
N ASN A 45 -12.82 2.36 -12.60
CA ASN A 45 -14.12 2.47 -11.90
C ASN A 45 -14.09 2.07 -10.41
N ASN A 46 -13.12 1.27 -9.96
CA ASN A 46 -12.94 0.92 -8.55
C ASN A 46 -11.93 1.83 -7.83
N ARG A 47 -12.12 3.16 -7.93
CA ARG A 47 -11.24 4.18 -7.33
C ARG A 47 -9.74 4.01 -7.67
N GLY A 48 -9.44 3.40 -8.83
CA GLY A 48 -8.07 3.08 -9.26
C GLY A 48 -7.37 1.94 -8.47
N ASP A 49 -8.06 1.21 -7.59
CA ASP A 49 -7.45 0.14 -6.78
C ASP A 49 -6.85 -1.00 -7.62
N ARG A 50 -7.56 -1.41 -8.69
CA ARG A 50 -7.07 -2.45 -9.61
C ARG A 50 -5.78 -2.04 -10.30
N ILE A 51 -5.71 -0.79 -10.78
CA ILE A 51 -4.53 -0.25 -11.44
C ILE A 51 -3.37 -0.17 -10.44
N ASN A 52 -3.63 0.30 -9.21
CA ASN A 52 -2.61 0.37 -8.16
C ASN A 52 -2.05 -1.01 -7.77
N LYS A 53 -2.92 -2.01 -7.59
CA LYS A 53 -2.49 -3.39 -7.31
C LYS A 53 -1.66 -3.96 -8.45
N LYS A 54 -2.08 -3.75 -9.70
CA LYS A 54 -1.34 -4.24 -10.86
C LYS A 54 0.03 -3.56 -10.99
N LEU A 55 0.08 -2.24 -10.75
CA LEU A 55 1.33 -1.48 -10.74
C LEU A 55 2.30 -2.05 -9.70
N GLN A 56 1.86 -2.24 -8.46
CA GLN A 56 2.70 -2.82 -7.42
C GLN A 56 3.12 -4.27 -7.73
N GLN A 57 2.25 -5.07 -8.35
CA GLN A 57 2.60 -6.42 -8.79
C GLN A 57 3.72 -6.40 -9.84
N LEU A 58 3.65 -5.50 -10.83
CA LEU A 58 4.69 -5.35 -11.86
C LEU A 58 6.01 -4.87 -11.27
N LEU A 59 5.96 -3.91 -10.34
CA LEU A 59 7.16 -3.41 -9.67
C LEU A 59 7.83 -4.48 -8.79
N ARG A 60 7.05 -5.35 -8.13
CA ARG A 60 7.61 -6.49 -7.37
C ARG A 60 8.31 -7.49 -8.29
N LYS A 61 7.75 -7.79 -9.46
CA LYS A 61 8.44 -8.65 -10.44
C LYS A 61 9.76 -8.04 -10.91
N LEU A 62 9.82 -6.71 -11.03
CA LEU A 62 11.04 -6.00 -11.39
C LEU A 62 12.06 -6.04 -10.23
N GLU A 63 11.60 -5.99 -8.99
CA GLU A 63 12.40 -6.18 -7.78
C GLU A 63 13.01 -7.60 -7.74
N ASP A 64 12.20 -8.63 -7.98
CA ASP A 64 12.63 -10.04 -7.96
C ASP A 64 13.70 -10.35 -9.02
N ALA A 65 13.77 -9.56 -10.10
CA ALA A 65 14.75 -9.71 -11.16
C ALA A 65 16.14 -9.16 -10.80
N VAL A 66 16.28 -8.38 -9.72
CA VAL A 66 17.53 -7.72 -9.34
C VAL A 66 18.00 -8.24 -7.97
N PRO A 67 19.18 -8.88 -7.88
CA PRO A 67 19.71 -9.36 -6.60
C PRO A 67 19.95 -8.17 -5.65
N GLY A 68 19.53 -8.31 -4.40
CA GLY A 68 19.67 -7.26 -3.38
C GLY A 68 18.58 -6.17 -3.41
N ALA A 69 17.60 -6.25 -4.31
CA ALA A 69 16.51 -5.26 -4.38
C ALA A 69 15.35 -5.49 -3.40
N ALA A 70 15.41 -6.57 -2.60
CA ALA A 70 14.31 -6.99 -1.73
C ALA A 70 13.79 -5.87 -0.81
N GLY A 71 12.47 -5.68 -0.81
CA GLY A 71 11.74 -4.69 -0.03
C GLY A 71 11.74 -3.27 -0.58
N MET A 72 12.38 -2.98 -1.73
CA MET A 72 12.44 -1.62 -2.28
C MET A 72 11.06 -1.05 -2.62
N VAL A 73 10.17 -1.85 -3.22
CA VAL A 73 8.82 -1.39 -3.58
C VAL A 73 8.04 -1.01 -2.33
N ALA A 74 8.11 -1.82 -1.27
CA ALA A 74 7.43 -1.54 0.00
C ALA A 74 7.95 -0.25 0.65
N GLN A 75 9.26 -0.03 0.63
CA GLN A 75 9.88 1.18 1.16
C GLN A 75 9.42 2.44 0.40
N GLU A 76 9.38 2.40 -0.93
CA GLU A 76 8.96 3.55 -1.74
C GLU A 76 7.45 3.83 -1.58
N VAL A 77 6.59 2.81 -1.56
CA VAL A 77 5.15 2.98 -1.29
C VAL A 77 4.91 3.62 0.08
N GLY A 78 5.68 3.23 1.10
CA GLY A 78 5.59 3.82 2.44
C GLY A 78 5.96 5.31 2.50
N LYS A 79 6.83 5.80 1.60
CA LYS A 79 7.21 7.23 1.51
C LYS A 79 6.09 8.07 0.92
N LEU A 80 5.36 7.54 -0.07
CA LEU A 80 4.23 8.23 -0.70
C LEU A 80 3.04 8.39 0.26
N GLY A 81 2.73 7.37 1.06
CA GLY A 81 1.64 7.44 2.05
C GLY A 81 1.84 8.54 3.10
N LYS A 82 3.09 8.89 3.42
CA LYS A 82 3.43 9.94 4.39
C LYS A 82 3.31 11.37 3.82
N ARG A 83 3.29 11.54 2.50
CA ARG A 83 3.17 12.84 1.84
C ARG A 83 1.72 13.32 1.64
N GLY A 84 0.73 12.44 1.83
CA GLY A 84 -0.67 12.69 1.46
C GLY A 84 -1.68 12.78 2.62
N SER A 85 -1.25 12.80 3.88
CA SER A 85 -2.18 12.83 5.01
C SER A 85 -1.55 13.50 6.22
N ALA A 86 -1.40 14.82 6.15
CA ALA A 86 -1.49 15.62 7.36
C ALA A 86 -2.98 15.82 7.67
N SER A 87 -3.68 14.75 8.07
CA SER A 87 -4.95 14.93 8.77
C SER A 87 -4.66 15.85 9.97
N PRO A 88 -5.34 17.00 10.11
CA PRO A 88 -5.10 17.87 11.25
C PRO A 88 -5.38 17.05 12.51
N LYS A 89 -4.33 16.78 13.30
CA LYS A 89 -4.48 16.23 14.64
C LYS A 89 -5.36 17.21 15.40
N LYS A 90 -6.62 16.83 15.61
CA LYS A 90 -7.53 17.52 16.52
C LYS A 90 -6.87 17.48 17.90
N VAL A 91 -6.22 18.58 18.26
CA VAL A 91 -5.65 18.77 19.58
C VAL A 91 -6.82 18.73 20.56
N LYS A 92 -6.97 17.61 21.26
CA LYS A 92 -7.92 17.49 22.35
C LYS A 92 -7.37 18.32 23.50
N ALA A 93 -7.73 19.60 23.52
CA ALA A 93 -7.52 20.47 24.67
C ALA A 93 -8.29 19.89 25.86
N ALA A 94 -7.55 19.59 26.93
CA ALA A 94 -8.09 19.33 28.26
C ALA A 94 -8.20 20.67 29.00
N GLY A 95 -9.32 20.89 29.71
CA GLY A 95 -9.61 22.08 30.51
C GLY A 95 -10.95 22.69 30.10
N ALA A 96 -12.08 22.23 30.63
CA ALA A 96 -12.67 22.66 31.91
C ALA A 96 -13.30 24.07 31.83
N GLY A 97 -14.65 24.13 31.81
CA GLY A 97 -15.40 25.24 32.42
C GLY A 97 -16.36 26.05 31.54
N ALA A 98 -17.66 25.81 31.76
CA ALA A 98 -18.76 26.79 31.85
C ALA A 98 -19.50 27.33 30.60
N GLY A 99 -20.84 27.11 30.59
CA GLY A 99 -21.89 27.87 29.89
C GLY A 99 -22.38 27.24 28.57
N GLY A 100 -23.46 26.44 28.53
CA GLY A 100 -24.87 26.91 28.40
C GLY A 100 -25.10 27.48 26.99
N VAL A 101 -25.89 26.91 26.06
CA VAL A 101 -27.35 26.74 26.12
C VAL A 101 -27.83 25.59 25.22
N VAL A 102 -28.67 24.74 25.82
CA VAL A 102 -29.77 23.87 25.37
C VAL A 102 -30.15 23.84 23.87
N ARG A 103 -30.13 22.64 23.28
CA ARG A 103 -31.21 22.16 22.40
C ARG A 103 -31.39 20.63 22.52
N GLU A 104 -32.29 20.28 23.43
CA GLU A 104 -33.18 19.11 23.46
C GLU A 104 -33.80 18.87 22.05
N GLN A 105 -34.09 17.69 21.48
CA GLN A 105 -34.37 16.29 21.85
C GLN A 105 -34.28 15.52 20.49
N VAL A 106 -33.90 14.26 20.33
CA VAL A 106 -34.49 12.97 20.77
C VAL A 106 -33.40 11.89 20.57
N ALA A 107 -32.96 11.16 21.59
CA ALA A 107 -33.44 9.82 22.01
C ALA A 107 -33.50 8.80 20.84
N SER A 108 -32.93 7.59 20.85
CA SER A 108 -32.22 6.77 21.85
C SER A 108 -31.67 5.49 21.11
N PRO A 109 -31.33 4.34 21.73
CA PRO A 109 -29.96 3.91 22.00
C PRO A 109 -29.60 2.53 21.37
N GLY A 110 -28.33 2.13 21.43
CA GLY A 110 -27.96 0.77 21.01
C GLY A 110 -26.49 0.38 21.13
N ALA A 111 -25.86 0.68 22.26
CA ALA A 111 -24.60 0.03 22.64
C ALA A 111 -24.89 -1.42 23.06
N GLY A 112 -24.14 -2.41 22.57
CA GLY A 112 -24.16 -3.71 23.24
C GLY A 112 -23.59 -4.92 22.50
N ARG A 113 -22.48 -5.40 23.07
CA ARG A 113 -22.16 -6.82 23.28
C ARG A 113 -21.61 -7.66 22.12
N LYS A 114 -20.29 -7.87 22.24
CA LYS A 114 -19.59 -9.14 21.99
C LYS A 114 -20.50 -10.35 22.29
N ARG A 115 -20.61 -11.28 21.36
CA ARG A 115 -20.93 -12.69 21.65
C ARG A 115 -19.81 -13.59 21.14
N LYS A 116 -19.44 -14.48 22.04
CA LYS A 116 -18.47 -15.56 21.98
C LYS A 116 -19.23 -16.85 21.70
N ARG A 117 -18.55 -17.85 21.12
CA ARG A 117 -18.91 -19.28 20.95
C ARG A 117 -19.94 -19.59 19.84
N ALA A 118 -19.91 -20.73 19.15
CA ALA A 118 -19.09 -21.96 19.15
C ALA A 118 -19.21 -22.55 17.72
N GLU A 119 -18.16 -23.08 17.11
CA GLU A 119 -17.86 -24.53 17.02
C GLU A 119 -19.02 -25.38 16.48
N VAL A 120 -18.92 -25.79 15.22
CA VAL A 120 -19.42 -27.10 14.75
C VAL A 120 -18.31 -27.72 13.92
N LYS A 121 -17.89 -28.88 14.43
CA LYS A 121 -16.97 -29.88 13.91
C LYS A 121 -17.79 -30.87 13.08
N GLU A 122 -17.30 -31.26 11.91
CA GLU A 122 -17.56 -32.53 11.22
C GLU A 122 -16.42 -32.64 10.17
N GLU A 123 -15.32 -33.32 10.52
CA GLU A 123 -15.03 -34.75 10.25
C GLU A 123 -15.09 -35.06 8.75
N GLU A 124 -13.92 -35.10 8.10
CA GLU A 124 -13.07 -36.29 7.86
C GLU A 124 -13.67 -37.23 6.82
N ALA A 125 -12.94 -37.40 5.71
CA ALA A 125 -12.45 -38.70 5.21
C ALA A 125 -13.28 -39.07 3.97
N ASP A 126 -12.79 -39.58 2.86
CA ASP A 126 -11.54 -40.22 2.44
C ASP A 126 -11.58 -40.17 0.88
N GLU A 127 -10.45 -40.09 0.17
CA GLU A 127 -9.85 -41.21 -0.59
C GLU A 127 -10.90 -41.98 -1.45
N ASP A 128 -10.83 -42.07 -2.77
CA ASP A 128 -9.66 -42.48 -3.55
C ASP A 128 -9.89 -42.17 -5.05
N LEU A 129 -8.83 -41.77 -5.73
CA LEU A 129 -8.76 -41.63 -7.19
C LEU A 129 -8.09 -42.89 -7.73
N GLU A 130 -8.88 -43.82 -8.29
CA GLU A 130 -8.33 -44.93 -9.07
C GLU A 130 -7.86 -44.43 -10.47
N GLU A 131 -6.56 -44.20 -10.62
CA GLU A 131 -5.75 -44.65 -11.78
C GLU A 131 -5.36 -46.13 -11.50
N GLU A 132 -5.17 -47.11 -12.38
CA GLU A 132 -4.83 -47.28 -13.79
C GLU A 132 -5.60 -48.53 -14.30
N GLU A 133 -5.85 -48.76 -15.60
CA GLU A 133 -4.90 -49.31 -16.59
C GLU A 133 -5.41 -49.10 -18.03
#